data_AF-R7GKB0-F1
#
_entry.id   AF-R7GKB0-F1
#
_cell.length_a   1.000
_cell.length_b   1.000
_cell.length_c   1.000
_cell.angle_alpha   90.00
_cell.angle_beta   90.00
_cell.angle_gamma   90.00
#
_symmetry.space_group_name_H-M   'P 1'
#
loop_
_entity.id
_entity.type
_entity.pdbx_description
1 polymer ?
#
loop_
_entity_poly.entity_id
_entity_poly.type
_entity_poly.pdbx_seq_one_letter_code
_entity_poly.pdbx_strand_id
1 'polypeptide(L)'
;MSTTTNYFINLYRSLIIKRDELKNQTEENKKNYYQMYKELYKEYYGLMVECIFLKKRIAYCQRCKNHHIKIYKEELEGYMDAVKEDYMHELEELRTHKKIMKQHLSDEDMKQAKKIFKRIIKRINPQHSLWERVVESYRYNNLNDLIDIEMLVDYDKQSIRKNLDNTYLSAQIERLKKEIESFENRNPKITKEYLEKKIMIYRLYKYNLDKHYSCYEKVTHAC
;
A
#
# COMPACT_ATOMS: atom_id res chain seq x y z
N MET A 1 -36.60 5.89 -20.54
CA MET A 1 -35.72 4.75 -20.17
C MET A 1 -36.62 3.58 -19.81
N SER A 2 -36.21 2.35 -20.14
CA SER A 2 -36.99 1.15 -19.79
C SER A 2 -36.91 0.87 -18.29
N THR A 3 -37.92 0.20 -17.73
CA THR A 3 -37.94 -0.26 -16.33
C THR A 3 -36.70 -1.09 -16.00
N THR A 4 -36.26 -1.92 -16.95
CA THR A 4 -35.06 -2.76 -16.86
C THR A 4 -33.80 -1.90 -16.75
N THR A 5 -33.61 -0.90 -17.62
CA THR A 5 -32.42 -0.03 -17.56
C THR A 5 -32.34 0.75 -16.25
N ASN A 6 -33.47 1.24 -15.74
CA ASN A 6 -33.52 1.89 -14.43
C ASN A 6 -33.14 0.95 -13.28
N TYR A 7 -33.58 -0.32 -13.34
CA TYR A 7 -33.17 -1.34 -12.37
C TYR A 7 -31.65 -1.57 -12.39
N PHE A 8 -31.05 -1.74 -13.57
CA PHE A 8 -29.60 -1.92 -13.72
C PHE A 8 -28.81 -0.71 -13.20
N ILE A 9 -29.26 0.52 -13.47
CA ILE A 9 -28.61 1.73 -12.95
C ILE A 9 -28.65 1.78 -11.42
N ASN A 10 -29.80 1.49 -10.82
CA ASN A 10 -29.93 1.48 -9.37
C ASN A 10 -29.08 0.38 -8.71
N LEU A 11 -29.02 -0.81 -9.33
CA LEU A 11 -28.16 -1.90 -8.88
C LEU A 11 -26.68 -1.54 -9.01
N TYR A 12 -26.27 -0.92 -10.12
CA TYR A 12 -24.89 -0.48 -10.30
C TYR A 12 -24.51 0.54 -9.22
N ARG A 13 -25.36 1.55 -8.98
CA ARG A 13 -25.16 2.56 -7.92
C ARG A 13 -25.04 1.93 -6.53
N SER A 14 -25.94 1.01 -6.17
CA SER A 14 -25.90 0.37 -4.85
C SER A 14 -24.63 -0.47 -4.65
N LEU A 15 -24.15 -1.13 -5.70
CA LEU A 15 -22.89 -1.87 -5.66
C LEU A 15 -21.66 -0.95 -5.53
N ILE A 16 -21.64 0.22 -6.19
CA ILE A 16 -20.57 1.22 -6.00
C ILE A 16 -20.48 1.61 -4.53
N ILE A 17 -21.63 1.94 -3.91
CA ILE A 17 -21.72 2.34 -2.50
C ILE A 17 -21.25 1.18 -1.59
N LYS A 18 -21.78 -0.03 -1.78
CA LYS A 18 -21.39 -1.21 -0.99
C LYS A 18 -19.89 -1.48 -1.06
N ARG A 19 -19.29 -1.40 -2.26
CA ARG A 19 -17.85 -1.58 -2.44
C ARG A 19 -17.06 -0.52 -1.68
N ASP A 20 -17.46 0.75 -1.78
CA ASP A 20 -16.75 1.85 -1.14
C ASP A 20 -16.84 1.76 0.39
N GLU A 21 -17.99 1.35 0.94
CA GLU A 21 -18.17 1.03 2.36
C GLU A 21 -17.25 -0.10 2.82
N LEU A 22 -17.23 -1.23 2.09
CA LEU A 22 -16.34 -2.36 2.40
C LEU A 22 -14.85 -1.98 2.33
N LYS A 23 -14.47 -1.13 1.37
CA LYS A 23 -13.10 -0.62 1.26
C LYS A 23 -12.74 0.22 2.48
N ASN A 24 -13.61 1.14 2.90
CA ASN A 24 -13.41 1.97 4.08
C ASN A 24 -13.32 1.11 5.36
N GLN A 25 -14.24 0.17 5.54
CA GLN A 25 -14.20 -0.78 6.66
C GLN A 25 -12.90 -1.60 6.65
N THR A 26 -12.43 -2.04 5.49
CA THR A 26 -11.16 -2.78 5.37
C THR A 26 -9.96 -1.91 5.79
N GLU A 27 -9.93 -0.64 5.39
CA GLU A 27 -8.87 0.29 5.76
C GLU A 27 -8.90 0.63 7.26
N GLU A 28 -10.09 0.85 7.82
CA GLU A 28 -10.29 1.10 9.24
C GLU A 28 -9.93 -0.13 10.09
N ASN A 29 -10.38 -1.32 9.71
CA ASN A 29 -9.98 -2.57 10.35
C ASN A 29 -8.47 -2.75 10.33
N LYS A 30 -7.79 -2.46 9.22
CA LYS A 30 -6.32 -2.48 9.17
C LYS A 30 -5.70 -1.50 10.16
N LYS A 31 -6.18 -0.25 10.22
CA LYS A 31 -5.70 0.75 11.20
C LYS A 31 -5.91 0.24 12.63
N ASN A 32 -7.08 -0.31 12.93
CA ASN A 32 -7.41 -0.87 14.23
C ASN A 32 -6.50 -2.05 14.60
N TYR A 33 -6.21 -2.97 13.67
CA TYR A 33 -5.25 -4.06 13.91
C TYR A 33 -3.83 -3.55 14.15
N TYR A 34 -3.36 -2.58 13.36
CA TYR A 34 -2.05 -1.96 13.59
C TYR A 34 -1.97 -1.28 14.94
N GLN A 35 -3.03 -0.59 15.35
CA GLN A 35 -3.09 0.08 16.65
C GLN A 35 -3.16 -0.91 17.81
N MET A 36 -4.02 -1.93 17.69
CA MET A 36 -4.19 -2.97 18.71
C MET A 36 -2.91 -3.78 18.95
N TYR A 37 -2.17 -4.08 17.89
CA TYR A 37 -0.91 -4.83 17.98
C TYR A 37 0.33 -3.96 17.80
N LYS A 38 0.23 -2.66 18.10
CA LYS A 38 1.30 -1.67 17.86
C LYS A 38 2.65 -2.10 18.43
N GLU A 39 2.66 -2.57 19.68
CA GLU A 39 3.90 -2.98 20.34
C GLU A 39 4.49 -4.26 19.71
N LEU A 40 3.66 -5.22 19.31
CA LEU A 40 4.11 -6.41 18.60
C LEU A 40 4.68 -6.08 17.22
N TYR A 41 4.05 -5.16 16.48
CA TYR A 41 4.59 -4.69 15.20
C TYR A 41 5.92 -3.96 15.40
N LYS A 42 6.00 -3.08 16.40
CA LYS A 42 7.22 -2.34 16.73
C LYS A 42 8.36 -3.29 17.08
N GLU A 43 8.09 -4.29 17.92
CA GLU A 43 9.08 -5.31 18.26
C GLU A 43 9.48 -6.12 17.03
N TYR A 44 8.50 -6.63 16.27
CA TYR A 44 8.75 -7.46 15.10
C TYR A 44 9.65 -6.74 14.08
N TYR A 45 9.27 -5.54 13.66
CA TYR A 45 10.07 -4.77 12.71
C TYR A 45 11.38 -4.25 13.31
N GLY A 46 11.40 -3.91 14.61
CA GLY A 46 12.62 -3.55 15.32
C GLY A 46 13.66 -4.68 15.27
N LEU A 47 13.26 -5.91 15.59
CA LEU A 47 14.12 -7.08 15.50
C LEU A 47 14.61 -7.34 14.08
N MET A 48 13.76 -7.15 13.06
CA MET A 48 14.18 -7.28 11.64
C MET A 48 15.31 -6.29 11.31
N VAL A 49 15.14 -5.02 11.68
CA VAL A 49 16.11 -3.96 11.42
C VAL A 49 17.42 -4.22 12.17
N GLU A 50 17.34 -4.62 13.45
CA GLU A 50 18.51 -5.01 14.24
C GLU A 50 19.29 -6.16 13.59
N CYS A 51 18.59 -7.20 13.12
CA CYS A 51 19.22 -8.33 12.42
C CYS A 51 19.90 -7.89 11.12
N ILE A 52 19.30 -6.97 10.35
CA ILE A 52 19.90 -6.41 9.13
C ILE A 52 21.23 -5.74 9.46
N PHE A 53 21.25 -4.83 10.44
CA PHE A 53 22.46 -4.11 10.80
C PHE A 53 23.53 -5.03 11.40
N LEU A 54 23.13 -6.02 12.19
CA LEU A 54 24.06 -7.01 12.73
C LEU A 54 24.71 -7.85 11.62
N LYS A 55 23.97 -8.23 10.58
CA LYS A 55 24.53 -8.87 9.39
C LYS A 55 25.51 -7.98 8.65
N LYS A 56 25.21 -6.68 8.53
CA LYS A 56 26.12 -5.70 7.90
C LYS A 56 27.42 -5.55 8.70
N ARG A 57 27.35 -5.54 10.04
CA ARG A 57 28.53 -5.57 10.94
C ARG A 57 29.37 -6.82 10.73
N ILE A 58 28.74 -7.99 10.80
CA ILE A 58 29.43 -9.28 10.58
C ILE A 58 30.09 -9.30 9.20
N ALA A 59 29.41 -8.84 8.16
CA ALA A 59 29.96 -8.78 6.81
C ALA A 59 31.18 -7.84 6.71
N TYR A 60 31.16 -6.71 7.42
CA TYR A 60 32.34 -5.84 7.54
C TYR A 60 33.51 -6.59 8.19
N CYS A 61 33.30 -7.15 9.38
CA CYS A 61 34.34 -7.87 10.12
C CYS A 61 34.91 -9.05 9.32
N GLN A 62 34.04 -9.80 8.64
CA GLN A 62 34.44 -10.92 7.78
C GLN A 62 35.33 -10.43 6.63
N ARG A 63 34.99 -9.31 5.98
CA ARG A 63 35.81 -8.72 4.92
C ARG A 63 37.19 -8.33 5.44
N CYS A 64 37.27 -7.62 6.56
CA CYS A 64 38.55 -7.24 7.17
C CYS A 64 39.40 -8.47 7.49
N LYS A 65 38.80 -9.51 8.10
CA LYS A 65 39.48 -10.78 8.40
C LYS A 65 40.03 -11.45 7.15
N ASN A 66 39.24 -11.54 6.08
CA ASN A 66 39.66 -12.16 4.81
C ASN A 66 40.81 -11.41 4.14
N HIS A 67 40.91 -10.09 4.35
CA HIS A 67 41.98 -9.25 3.83
C HIS A 67 43.14 -9.04 4.82
N HIS A 68 43.13 -9.72 5.97
CA HIS A 68 44.12 -9.55 7.04
C HIS A 68 44.24 -8.10 7.56
N ILE A 69 43.14 -7.34 7.49
CA ILE A 69 43.05 -5.97 7.98
C ILE A 69 42.60 -6.00 9.44
N LYS A 70 43.24 -5.19 10.30
CA LYS A 70 42.79 -5.01 11.69
C LYS A 70 41.42 -4.35 11.72
N ILE A 71 40.58 -4.79 12.64
CA ILE A 71 39.25 -4.20 12.85
C ILE A 71 39.38 -3.16 13.96
N TYR A 72 39.28 -1.87 13.61
CA TYR A 72 39.18 -0.78 14.57
C TYR A 72 37.71 -0.47 14.87
N LYS A 73 37.41 -0.24 16.15
CA LYS A 73 36.04 -0.03 16.60
C LYS A 73 35.44 1.24 15.99
N GLU A 74 36.20 2.31 15.93
CA GLU A 74 35.80 3.62 15.41
C GLU A 74 35.46 3.55 13.92
N GLU A 75 36.27 2.83 13.12
CA GLU A 75 36.02 2.63 11.69
C GLU A 75 34.76 1.80 11.44
N LEU A 76 34.55 0.75 12.24
CA LEU A 76 33.34 -0.06 12.16
C LEU A 76 32.10 0.76 12.53
N GLU A 77 32.17 1.58 13.57
CA GLU A 77 31.06 2.46 13.98
C GLU A 77 30.75 3.49 12.88
N GLY A 78 31.77 4.15 12.32
CA GLY A 78 31.61 5.08 11.20
C GLY A 78 30.98 4.44 9.96
N TYR A 79 31.43 3.23 9.58
CA TYR A 79 30.80 2.45 8.51
C TYR A 79 29.33 2.15 8.82
N MET A 80 29.01 1.77 10.05
CA MET A 80 27.65 1.44 10.43
C MET A 80 26.72 2.64 10.46
N ASP A 81 27.23 3.82 10.79
CA ASP A 81 26.43 5.04 10.78
C ASP A 81 26.09 5.48 9.35
N ALA A 82 27.05 5.41 8.41
CA ALA A 82 26.77 5.61 6.99
C ALA A 82 25.71 4.63 6.45
N VAL A 83 25.84 3.33 6.78
CA VAL A 83 24.87 2.30 6.35
C VAL A 83 23.48 2.55 6.93
N LYS A 84 23.37 3.06 8.17
CA LYS A 84 22.07 3.41 8.76
C LYS A 84 21.46 4.61 8.06
N GLU A 85 22.25 5.63 7.75
CA GLU A 85 21.78 6.83 7.07
C GLU A 85 21.21 6.49 5.69
N ASP A 86 21.95 5.73 4.88
CA ASP A 86 21.49 5.24 3.56
C ASP A 86 20.18 4.45 3.68
N TYR A 87 20.10 3.52 4.64
CA TYR A 87 18.91 2.71 4.87
C TYR A 87 17.69 3.55 5.26
N MET A 88 17.87 4.56 6.13
CA MET A 88 16.79 5.45 6.54
C MET A 88 16.32 6.35 5.38
N HIS A 89 17.25 6.79 4.53
CA HIS A 89 16.92 7.51 3.30
C HIS A 89 16.06 6.66 2.35
N GLU A 90 16.47 5.42 2.07
CA GLU A 90 15.70 4.47 1.25
C GLU A 90 14.28 4.25 1.81
N LEU A 91 14.13 4.13 3.13
CA LEU A 91 12.83 3.96 3.77
C LEU A 91 11.90 5.17 3.56
N GLU A 92 12.44 6.39 3.60
CA GLU A 92 11.66 7.61 3.37
C GLU A 92 11.31 7.77 1.88
N GLU A 93 12.20 7.40 0.96
CA GLU A 93 11.87 7.32 -0.47
C GLU A 93 10.74 6.33 -0.75
N LEU A 94 10.76 5.14 -0.13
CA LEU A 94 9.68 4.16 -0.30
C LEU A 94 8.35 4.67 0.27
N ARG A 95 8.39 5.38 1.40
CA ARG A 95 7.21 5.98 2.02
C ARG A 95 6.56 7.03 1.12
N THR A 96 7.38 7.82 0.42
CA THR A 96 6.90 8.86 -0.49
C THR A 96 6.44 8.28 -1.84
N HIS A 97 7.17 7.32 -2.41
CA HIS A 97 6.78 6.65 -3.66
C HIS A 97 5.47 5.88 -3.58
N LYS A 98 5.20 5.19 -2.46
CA LYS A 98 3.92 4.50 -2.23
C LYS A 98 2.71 5.44 -2.33
N LYS A 99 2.89 6.73 -2.02
CA LYS A 99 1.82 7.73 -2.17
C LYS A 99 1.60 8.17 -3.61
N ILE A 100 2.56 7.97 -4.52
CA ILE A 100 2.60 8.63 -5.85
C ILE A 100 2.31 7.67 -7.01
N MET A 101 2.33 6.35 -6.80
CA MET A 101 2.30 5.36 -7.89
C MET A 101 1.04 5.47 -8.77
N LYS A 102 1.18 6.08 -9.95
CA LYS A 102 0.12 6.17 -10.96
C LYS A 102 -0.04 4.83 -11.68
N GLN A 103 -1.28 4.47 -12.00
CA GLN A 103 -1.53 3.30 -12.82
C GLN A 103 -1.07 3.56 -14.27
N HIS A 104 -0.50 2.55 -14.91
CA HIS A 104 -0.24 2.63 -16.34
C HIS A 104 -1.57 2.44 -17.08
N LEU A 105 -1.92 3.41 -17.92
CA LEU A 105 -3.04 3.30 -18.87
C LEU A 105 -2.49 3.22 -20.29
N SER A 106 -3.22 2.53 -21.17
CA SER A 106 -2.99 2.64 -22.62
C SER A 106 -3.31 4.07 -23.10
N ASP A 107 -2.84 4.43 -24.30
CA ASP A 107 -3.15 5.74 -24.89
C ASP A 107 -4.66 5.95 -25.11
N GLU A 108 -5.40 4.87 -25.42
CA GLU A 108 -6.85 4.89 -25.58
C GLU A 108 -7.54 5.15 -24.25
N ASP A 109 -7.16 4.40 -23.21
CA ASP A 109 -7.69 4.56 -21.86
C ASP A 109 -7.38 5.94 -21.29
N MET A 110 -6.21 6.51 -21.60
CA MET A 110 -5.84 7.84 -21.16
C MET A 110 -6.69 8.94 -21.84
N LYS A 111 -6.97 8.78 -23.15
CA LYS A 111 -7.92 9.66 -23.86
C LYS A 111 -9.31 9.57 -23.24
N GLN A 112 -9.76 8.36 -22.90
CA GLN A 112 -11.04 8.14 -22.23
C GLN A 112 -11.08 8.77 -20.84
N ALA A 113 -10.05 8.55 -20.00
CA ALA A 113 -9.93 9.14 -18.68
C ALA A 113 -10.01 10.66 -18.74
N LYS A 114 -9.27 11.30 -19.66
CA LYS A 114 -9.30 12.76 -19.88
C LYS A 114 -10.68 13.25 -20.29
N LYS A 115 -11.39 12.51 -21.15
CA LYS A 115 -12.75 12.85 -21.60
C LYS A 115 -13.76 12.76 -20.45
N ILE A 116 -13.72 11.69 -19.67
CA ILE A 116 -14.58 11.48 -18.51
C ILE A 116 -14.33 12.57 -17.46
N PHE A 117 -13.07 12.78 -17.08
CA PHE A 117 -12.68 13.82 -16.13
C PHE A 117 -13.22 15.19 -16.53
N LYS A 118 -13.00 15.61 -17.79
CA LYS A 118 -13.53 16.88 -18.33
C LYS A 118 -15.06 16.99 -18.25
N ARG A 119 -15.79 15.89 -18.43
CA ARG A 119 -17.26 15.91 -18.31
C ARG A 119 -17.71 16.05 -16.86
N ILE A 120 -17.03 15.37 -15.94
CA ILE A 120 -17.35 15.44 -14.51
C ILE A 120 -17.13 16.86 -13.99
N ILE A 121 -15.93 17.44 -14.17
CA ILE A 121 -15.58 18.77 -13.62
C ILE A 121 -16.47 19.91 -14.17
N LYS A 122 -17.12 19.72 -15.32
CA LYS A 122 -18.09 20.69 -15.87
C LYS A 122 -19.45 20.65 -15.17
N ARG A 123 -19.75 19.56 -14.45
CA ARG A 123 -21.06 19.28 -13.84
C ARG A 123 -21.05 19.42 -12.32
N ILE A 124 -19.89 19.21 -11.70
CA ILE A 124 -19.71 19.37 -10.26
C ILE A 124 -18.78 20.54 -9.96
N ASN A 125 -18.96 21.16 -8.79
CA ASN A 125 -18.10 22.24 -8.29
C ASN A 125 -17.10 21.70 -7.24
N PRO A 126 -16.09 22.48 -6.83
CA PRO A 126 -15.13 22.07 -5.79
C PRO A 126 -15.73 21.67 -4.45
N GLN A 127 -16.93 22.15 -4.11
CA GLN A 127 -17.63 21.81 -2.87
C GLN A 127 -18.41 20.49 -2.95
N HIS A 128 -18.46 19.84 -4.12
CA HIS A 128 -19.16 18.57 -4.29
C HIS A 128 -18.44 17.44 -3.55
N SER A 129 -19.18 16.54 -2.91
CA SER A 129 -18.63 15.41 -2.12
C SER A 129 -17.70 14.48 -2.91
N LEU A 130 -17.88 14.42 -4.24
CA LEU A 130 -17.07 13.60 -5.16
C LEU A 130 -15.86 14.34 -5.74
N TRP A 131 -15.68 15.64 -5.48
CA TRP A 131 -14.67 16.45 -6.16
C TRP A 131 -13.24 15.94 -5.93
N GLU A 132 -12.85 15.73 -4.67
CA GLU A 132 -11.51 15.25 -4.32
C GLU A 132 -11.23 13.89 -4.94
N ARG A 133 -12.21 12.97 -4.86
CA ARG A 133 -12.12 11.65 -5.49
C ARG A 133 -11.83 11.77 -6.98
N VAL A 134 -12.56 12.61 -7.72
CA VAL A 134 -12.35 12.80 -9.18
C VAL A 134 -10.93 13.27 -9.49
N VAL A 135 -10.42 14.23 -8.71
CA VAL A 135 -9.07 14.77 -8.88
C VAL A 135 -8.03 13.68 -8.61
N GLU A 136 -8.18 12.91 -7.54
CA GLU A 136 -7.28 11.80 -7.21
C GLU A 136 -7.32 10.70 -8.27
N SER A 137 -8.50 10.24 -8.68
CA SER A 137 -8.65 9.18 -9.68
C SER A 137 -8.01 9.59 -11.01
N TYR A 138 -8.13 10.85 -11.42
CA TYR A 138 -7.43 11.35 -12.60
C TYR A 138 -5.92 11.46 -12.39
N ARG A 139 -5.48 11.99 -11.25
CA ARG A 139 -4.06 12.13 -10.91
C ARG A 139 -3.33 10.78 -10.91
N TYR A 140 -3.99 9.72 -10.43
CA TYR A 140 -3.45 8.37 -10.31
C TYR A 140 -3.87 7.41 -11.42
N ASN A 141 -4.48 7.93 -12.50
CA ASN A 141 -4.86 7.15 -13.68
C ASN A 141 -5.84 6.00 -13.38
N ASN A 142 -6.73 6.16 -12.40
CA ASN A 142 -7.74 5.17 -12.07
C ASN A 142 -9.00 5.36 -12.94
N LEU A 143 -8.99 4.77 -14.13
CA LEU A 143 -10.07 4.89 -15.10
C LEU A 143 -11.40 4.31 -14.60
N ASN A 144 -11.38 3.14 -13.95
CA ASN A 144 -12.59 2.50 -13.43
C ASN A 144 -13.29 3.37 -12.40
N ASP A 145 -12.51 4.01 -11.52
CA ASP A 145 -13.08 4.91 -10.52
C ASP A 145 -13.63 6.20 -11.16
N LEU A 146 -12.99 6.75 -12.19
CA LEU A 146 -13.55 7.85 -12.99
C LEU A 146 -14.88 7.47 -13.66
N ILE A 147 -15.01 6.25 -14.16
CA ILE A 147 -16.26 5.72 -14.74
C ILE A 147 -17.35 5.64 -13.67
N ASP A 148 -17.05 5.05 -12.51
CA ASP A 148 -17.99 4.93 -11.41
C ASP A 148 -18.46 6.31 -10.92
N ILE A 149 -17.55 7.27 -10.79
CA ILE A 149 -17.89 8.63 -10.40
C ILE A 149 -18.75 9.33 -11.45
N GLU A 150 -18.47 9.15 -12.74
CA GLU A 150 -19.31 9.72 -13.80
C GLU A 150 -20.76 9.22 -13.68
N MET A 151 -20.95 7.95 -13.36
CA MET A 151 -22.29 7.38 -13.12
C MET A 151 -22.96 7.98 -11.89
N LEU A 152 -22.24 8.15 -10.77
CA LEU A 152 -22.80 8.79 -9.58
C LEU A 152 -23.23 10.24 -9.85
N VAL A 153 -22.39 11.00 -10.56
CA VAL A 153 -22.69 12.40 -10.94
C VAL A 153 -23.88 12.47 -11.89
N ASP A 154 -23.95 11.57 -12.88
CA ASP A 154 -25.09 11.50 -13.81
C ASP A 154 -26.39 11.18 -13.07
N TYR A 155 -26.33 10.35 -12.03
CA TYR A 155 -27.47 10.04 -11.17
C TYR A 155 -27.90 11.25 -10.34
N ASP A 156 -26.98 11.89 -9.63
CA ASP A 156 -27.26 13.04 -8.75
C ASP A 156 -27.82 14.24 -9.51
N LYS A 157 -27.34 14.46 -10.74
CA LYS A 157 -27.82 15.54 -11.62
C LYS A 157 -29.06 15.17 -12.43
N GLN A 158 -29.60 13.97 -12.24
CA GLN A 158 -30.69 13.41 -13.06
C GLN A 158 -30.42 13.50 -14.57
N SER A 159 -29.13 13.51 -14.95
CA SER A 159 -28.65 13.69 -16.32
C SER A 159 -28.16 12.37 -16.92
N ILE A 160 -28.72 11.25 -16.46
CA ILE A 160 -28.43 9.91 -16.95
C ILE A 160 -28.58 9.90 -18.47
N ARG A 161 -27.51 9.51 -19.17
CA ARG A 161 -27.51 9.48 -20.62
C ARG A 161 -28.64 8.60 -21.12
N LYS A 162 -29.42 9.11 -22.07
CA LYS A 162 -30.56 8.41 -22.67
C LYS A 162 -30.17 7.10 -23.40
N ASN A 163 -28.87 6.84 -23.62
CA ASN A 163 -28.34 5.71 -24.39
C ASN A 163 -27.36 4.84 -23.57
N LEU A 164 -27.59 4.66 -22.27
CA LEU A 164 -26.85 3.66 -21.50
C LEU A 164 -27.32 2.25 -21.91
N ASP A 165 -26.41 1.47 -22.50
CA ASP A 165 -26.66 0.09 -22.90
C ASP A 165 -26.68 -0.84 -21.68
N ASN A 166 -27.68 -1.72 -21.61
CA ASN A 166 -27.79 -2.75 -20.57
C ASN A 166 -26.60 -3.73 -20.61
N THR A 167 -25.98 -3.95 -21.77
CA THR A 167 -24.76 -4.77 -21.90
C THR A 167 -23.60 -4.15 -21.13
N TYR A 168 -23.41 -2.84 -21.31
CA TYR A 168 -22.38 -2.08 -20.60
C TYR A 168 -22.63 -2.08 -19.08
N LEU A 169 -23.87 -1.79 -18.66
CA LEU A 169 -24.24 -1.80 -17.24
C LEU A 169 -24.02 -3.18 -16.60
N SER A 170 -24.38 -4.25 -17.30
CA SER A 170 -24.18 -5.62 -16.82
C SER A 170 -22.70 -5.95 -16.62
N ALA A 171 -21.84 -5.55 -17.57
CA ALA A 171 -20.39 -5.73 -17.43
C ALA A 171 -19.82 -4.97 -16.21
N GLN A 172 -20.27 -3.74 -15.95
CA GLN A 172 -19.83 -2.98 -14.78
C GLN A 172 -20.33 -3.58 -13.46
N ILE A 173 -21.56 -4.09 -13.43
CA ILE A 173 -22.12 -4.78 -12.26
C ILE A 173 -21.31 -6.05 -11.95
N GLU A 174 -21.00 -6.87 -12.95
CA GLU A 174 -20.20 -8.08 -12.74
C GLU A 174 -18.77 -7.76 -12.30
N ARG A 175 -18.16 -6.68 -12.82
CA ARG A 175 -16.88 -6.18 -12.30
C ARG A 175 -16.98 -5.85 -10.81
N LEU A 176 -17.98 -5.07 -10.40
CA LEU A 176 -18.15 -4.68 -9.00
C LEU A 176 -18.45 -5.86 -8.07
N LYS A 177 -19.27 -6.83 -8.51
CA LYS A 177 -19.54 -8.04 -7.72
C LYS A 177 -18.25 -8.79 -7.42
N LYS A 178 -17.37 -8.97 -8.41
CA LYS A 178 -16.05 -9.60 -8.23
C LYS A 178 -15.16 -8.78 -7.27
N GLU A 179 -15.17 -7.46 -7.38
CA GLU A 179 -14.44 -6.59 -6.46
C GLU A 179 -14.96 -6.76 -5.02
N ILE A 180 -16.28 -6.73 -4.81
CA ILE A 180 -16.95 -6.91 -3.51
C ILE A 180 -16.63 -8.28 -2.91
N GLU A 181 -16.78 -9.35 -3.68
CA GLU A 181 -16.46 -10.71 -3.25
C GLU A 181 -15.00 -10.82 -2.80
N SER A 182 -14.08 -10.12 -3.48
CA SER A 182 -12.67 -10.08 -3.09
C SER A 182 -12.42 -9.35 -1.75
N PHE A 183 -13.30 -8.43 -1.35
CA PHE A 183 -13.22 -7.78 -0.04
C PHE A 183 -13.84 -8.66 1.05
N GLU A 184 -15.01 -9.27 0.79
CA GLU A 184 -15.71 -10.14 1.73
C GLU A 184 -14.90 -11.40 2.07
N ASN A 185 -14.20 -11.97 1.08
CA ASN A 185 -13.41 -13.18 1.27
C ASN A 185 -11.97 -12.93 1.80
N ARG A 186 -11.58 -11.68 2.08
CA ARG A 186 -10.27 -11.37 2.64
C ARG A 186 -10.24 -11.61 4.15
N ASN A 187 -9.73 -12.76 4.55
CA ASN A 187 -9.31 -12.96 5.94
C ASN A 187 -8.18 -11.98 6.33
N PRO A 188 -8.16 -11.48 7.57
CA PRO A 188 -7.04 -10.66 8.06
C PRO A 188 -5.75 -11.47 7.97
N LYS A 189 -4.83 -11.03 7.10
CA LYS A 189 -3.55 -11.74 6.84
C LYS A 189 -2.64 -11.83 8.07
N ILE A 190 -2.85 -10.97 9.08
CA ILE A 190 -1.96 -10.84 10.22
C ILE A 190 -2.79 -10.92 11.51
N THR A 191 -2.59 -11.99 12.26
CA THR A 191 -3.16 -12.21 13.60
C THR A 191 -2.11 -11.95 14.68
N LYS A 192 -2.53 -11.86 15.94
CA LYS A 192 -1.62 -11.77 17.09
C LYS A 192 -0.63 -12.93 17.12
N GLU A 193 -1.15 -14.16 17.01
CA GLU A 193 -0.35 -15.40 17.00
C GLU A 193 0.69 -15.40 15.88
N TYR A 194 0.34 -14.88 14.69
CA TYR A 194 1.28 -14.73 13.60
C TYR A 194 2.45 -13.82 13.99
N LEU A 195 2.17 -12.66 14.59
CA LEU A 195 3.19 -11.70 15.01
C LEU A 195 4.09 -12.29 16.11
N GLU A 196 3.50 -12.93 17.12
CA GLU A 196 4.24 -13.57 18.21
C GLU A 196 5.17 -14.67 17.70
N LYS A 197 4.68 -15.53 16.79
CA LYS A 197 5.51 -16.56 16.15
C LYS A 197 6.67 -15.94 15.37
N LYS A 198 6.42 -14.85 14.65
CA LYS A 198 7.46 -14.14 13.88
C LYS A 198 8.50 -13.48 14.80
N ILE A 199 8.07 -12.84 15.88
CA ILE A 199 8.95 -12.26 16.89
C ILE A 199 9.87 -13.35 17.48
N MET A 200 9.31 -14.50 17.86
CA MET A 200 10.10 -15.61 18.40
C MET A 200 11.19 -16.07 17.42
N ILE A 201 10.85 -16.22 16.14
CA ILE A 201 11.82 -16.57 15.09
C ILE A 201 12.94 -15.54 14.99
N TYR A 202 12.61 -14.24 14.99
CA TYR A 202 13.62 -13.19 14.88
C TYR A 202 14.45 -13.02 16.15
N ARG A 203 13.90 -13.25 17.34
CA ARG A 203 14.69 -13.30 18.59
C ARG A 203 15.75 -14.40 18.55
N LEU A 204 15.37 -15.61 18.11
CA LEU A 204 16.32 -16.72 17.94
C LEU A 204 17.36 -16.40 16.86
N TYR A 205 16.93 -15.81 15.74
CA TYR A 205 17.82 -15.41 14.67
C TYR A 205 18.84 -14.38 15.12
N LYS A 206 18.39 -13.34 15.84
CA LYS A 206 19.25 -12.31 16.43
C LYS A 206 20.26 -12.93 17.40
N TYR A 207 19.82 -13.81 18.31
CA TYR A 207 20.71 -14.51 19.23
C TYR A 207 21.86 -15.25 18.50
N ASN A 208 21.54 -15.93 17.41
CA ASN A 208 22.56 -16.63 16.60
C ASN A 208 23.54 -15.66 15.93
N LEU A 209 23.03 -14.53 15.42
CA LEU A 209 23.87 -13.48 14.84
C LEU A 209 24.76 -12.82 15.90
N ASP A 210 24.24 -12.53 17.09
CA ASP A 210 25.02 -11.95 18.20
C ASP A 210 26.14 -12.90 18.62
N LYS A 211 25.84 -14.20 18.72
CA LYS A 211 26.86 -15.23 18.98
C LYS A 211 27.94 -15.23 17.90
N HIS A 212 27.58 -15.12 16.63
CA HIS A 212 28.55 -15.04 15.55
C HIS A 212 29.40 -13.76 15.62
N TYR A 213 28.76 -12.63 15.89
CA TYR A 213 29.45 -11.34 16.02
C TYR A 213 30.41 -11.29 17.21
N SER A 214 30.08 -11.94 18.33
CA SER A 214 30.93 -12.01 19.53
C SER A 214 32.32 -12.61 19.26
N CYS A 215 32.47 -13.44 18.22
CA CYS A 215 33.78 -13.94 17.77
C CYS A 215 34.68 -12.83 17.21
N TYR A 216 34.09 -11.76 16.67
CA TYR A 216 34.81 -10.61 16.11
C TYR A 216 35.11 -9.56 17.17
N GLU A 217 34.24 -9.34 18.16
CA GLU A 217 34.50 -8.39 19.27
C GLU A 217 35.80 -8.71 20.02
N LYS A 218 36.12 -10.00 20.19
CA LYS A 218 37.37 -10.43 20.84
C LYS A 218 38.65 -10.04 20.09
N VAL A 219 38.52 -9.69 18.81
CA VAL A 219 39.65 -9.31 17.94
C VAL A 219 39.51 -7.87 17.42
N THR A 220 38.51 -7.12 17.89
CA THR A 220 38.40 -5.67 17.64
C THR A 220 39.41 -4.94 18.52
N HIS A 221 40.10 -3.98 17.91
CA HIS A 221 41.11 -3.17 18.56
C HIS A 221 40.46 -1.83 18.94
N ALA A 222 40.70 -1.38 20.17
CA ALA A 222 40.51 0.01 20.53
C ALA A 222 41.66 0.83 19.94
N CYS A 223 41.36 2.03 19.45
CA CYS A 223 42.40 3.01 19.13
C CYS A 223 43.20 3.41 20.38
#